data_AF-A0A1I1UJ88-F1
#
_entry.id   AF-A0A1I1UJ88-F1
#
_cell.length_a   1.000
_cell.length_b   1.000
_cell.length_c   1.000
_cell.angle_alpha   90.00
_cell.angle_beta   90.00
_cell.angle_gamma   90.00
#
_symmetry.space_group_name_H-M   'P 1'
#
loop_
_entity.id
_entity.type
_entity.pdbx_description
1 polymer ?
#
loop_
_entity_poly.entity_id
_entity_poly.type
_entity_poly.pdbx_seq_one_letter_code
_entity_poly.pdbx_strand_id
1 'polypeptide(L)'
;MIRLVDTGPVRPEPHEAIIEAAIARHGATAVLIAALRALMRVPRLRPPPAAADDLPAHLRRDIGLPPKAAHARLEALPPLPPRF
;
A
#
# COMPACT_ATOMS: atom_id res chain seq x y z
N MET A 1 -18.97 -18.12 -6.42
CA MET A 1 -19.70 -16.93 -5.94
C MET A 1 -18.68 -16.01 -5.26
N ILE A 2 -18.07 -15.08 -5.99
CA ILE A 2 -16.94 -14.27 -5.52
C ILE A 2 -17.50 -12.93 -5.02
N ARG A 3 -17.24 -12.56 -3.76
CA ARG A 3 -17.62 -11.26 -3.21
C ARG A 3 -16.65 -10.19 -3.71
N LEU A 4 -17.16 -9.19 -4.42
CA LEU A 4 -16.44 -7.94 -4.67
C LEU A 4 -16.12 -7.30 -3.31
N VAL A 5 -14.84 -7.04 -3.05
CA VAL A 5 -14.40 -6.19 -1.95
C VAL A 5 -14.78 -4.76 -2.32
N ASP A 6 -15.73 -4.20 -1.59
CA ASP A 6 -16.16 -2.81 -1.70
C ASP A 6 -15.01 -1.90 -1.23
N THR A 7 -14.30 -1.28 -2.17
CA THR A 7 -13.35 -0.20 -1.89
C THR A 7 -14.12 1.12 -1.81
N GLY A 8 -15.07 1.19 -0.88
CA GLY A 8 -15.74 2.45 -0.57
C GLY A 8 -14.70 3.50 -0.14
N PRO A 9 -14.97 4.79 -0.38
CA PRO A 9 -14.09 5.84 0.11
C PRO A 9 -14.01 5.75 1.63
N VAL A 10 -12.81 5.51 2.15
CA VAL A 10 -12.52 5.62 3.59
C VAL A 10 -12.80 7.07 3.95
N ARG A 11 -13.95 7.33 4.58
CA ARG A 11 -14.22 8.65 5.14
C ARG A 11 -13.14 8.91 6.17
N PRO A 12 -12.34 9.98 6.04
CA PRO A 12 -11.43 10.35 7.10
C PRO A 12 -12.31 10.73 8.30
N GLU A 13 -12.35 9.86 9.31
CA GLU A 13 -12.85 10.24 10.63
C GLU A 13 -12.13 11.54 11.03
N PRO A 14 -12.84 12.56 11.51
CA PRO A 14 -12.23 13.85 11.82
C PRO A 14 -11.10 13.60 12.81
N HIS A 15 -9.86 13.78 12.36
CA HIS A 15 -8.66 13.51 13.16
C HIS A 15 -8.66 14.29 14.49
N GLU A 16 -9.36 15.43 14.53
CA GLU A 16 -9.62 16.22 15.73
C GLU A 16 -10.28 15.38 16.84
N ALA A 17 -11.29 14.57 16.51
CA ALA A 17 -11.99 13.73 17.49
C ALA A 17 -11.08 12.64 18.08
N ILE A 18 -10.10 12.15 17.32
CA ILE A 18 -9.18 11.09 17.78
C ILE A 18 -8.17 11.63 18.78
N ILE A 19 -7.61 12.82 18.53
CA ILE A 19 -6.65 13.45 19.43
C ILE A 19 -7.36 13.88 20.72
N GLU A 20 -8.54 14.50 20.61
CA GLU A 20 -9.33 14.87 21.79
C GLU A 20 -9.71 13.65 22.64
N ALA A 21 -10.13 12.55 22.01
CA ALA A 21 -10.42 11.30 22.73
C ALA A 21 -9.18 10.73 23.43
N ALA A 22 -8.00 10.81 22.80
CA ALA A 22 -6.75 10.37 23.41
C ALA A 22 -6.37 11.25 24.61
N ILE A 23 -6.55 12.56 24.52
CA ILE A 23 -6.31 13.51 25.62
C ILE A 23 -7.30 13.26 26.75
N ALA A 24 -8.58 13.08 26.46
CA ALA A 24 -9.60 12.80 27.47
C ALA A 24 -9.33 11.49 28.23
N ARG A 25 -8.80 10.47 27.54
CA ARG A 25 -8.50 9.15 28.13
C ARG A 25 -7.17 9.08 28.88
N HIS A 26 -6.13 9.76 28.39
CA HIS A 26 -4.76 9.59 28.87
C HIS A 26 -4.12 10.86 29.45
N GLY A 27 -4.74 12.02 29.26
CA GLY A 27 -4.23 13.33 29.62
C GLY A 27 -3.29 13.93 28.57
N ALA A 28 -3.26 15.26 28.50
CA ALA A 28 -2.50 16.00 27.48
C ALA A 28 -1.00 15.73 27.52
N THR A 29 -0.40 15.65 28.72
CA THR A 29 1.05 15.42 28.89
C THR A 29 1.47 14.04 28.37
N ALA A 30 0.66 13.00 28.61
CA ALA A 30 0.94 11.66 28.12
C ALA A 30 0.88 11.59 26.59
N VAL A 31 -0.12 12.24 25.98
CA VAL A 31 -0.25 12.35 24.52
C VAL A 31 0.93 13.10 23.91
N LEU A 32 1.34 14.22 24.51
CA LEU A 32 2.50 15.01 24.04
C LEU A 32 3.80 14.19 24.07
N ILE A 33 4.07 13.48 25.16
CA ILE A 33 5.26 12.62 25.28
C ILE A 33 5.21 11.49 24.23
N ALA A 34 4.05 10.90 24.00
CA ALA A 34 3.87 9.87 22.97
C ALA A 34 4.12 10.43 21.56
N ALA A 35 3.63 11.63 21.26
CA ALA A 35 3.88 12.32 19.99
C ALA A 35 5.37 12.62 19.78
N LEU A 36 6.05 13.15 20.81
CA LEU A 36 7.50 13.39 20.75
C LEU A 36 8.29 12.10 20.54
N ARG A 37 7.92 11.01 21.23
CA ARG A 37 8.53 9.69 21.03
C ARG A 37 8.29 9.15 19.63
N ALA A 38 7.11 9.35 19.06
CA ALA A 38 6.81 8.94 17.70
C ALA A 38 7.64 9.74 16.68
N LEU A 39 7.81 11.05 16.88
CA LEU A 39 8.61 11.91 16.02
C LEU A 39 10.10 11.52 16.02
N MET A 40 10.65 11.17 17.17
CA MET A 40 12.04 10.72 17.28
C MET A 40 12.25 9.27 16.82
N ARG A 41 11.18 8.50 16.61
CA ARG A 41 11.30 7.09 16.23
C ARG A 41 11.64 7.01 14.75
N VAL A 42 12.80 6.43 14.44
CA VAL A 42 13.16 6.11 13.05
C VAL A 42 12.05 5.24 12.45
N PRO A 43 11.46 5.64 11.30
CA PRO A 43 10.44 4.85 10.64
C PRO A 43 11.01 3.46 10.37
N ARG A 44 10.39 2.43 10.94
CA ARG A 44 10.62 1.06 10.47
C ARG A 44 9.99 1.01 9.08
N LEU A 45 10.80 1.26 8.06
CA LEU A 45 10.41 1.06 6.67
C LEU A 45 9.94 -0.39 6.56
N ARG A 46 8.64 -0.57 6.30
CA ARG A 46 8.13 -1.88 5.93
C ARG A 46 8.92 -2.31 4.69
N PRO A 47 9.46 -3.54 4.63
CA PRO A 47 10.11 -4.00 3.42
C PRO A 47 9.15 -3.81 2.24
N PRO A 48 9.65 -3.39 1.07
CA PRO A 48 8.81 -3.23 -0.10
C PRO A 48 8.03 -4.53 -0.34
N PRO A 49 6.77 -4.44 -0.78
CA PRO A 49 6.01 -5.64 -1.13
C PRO A 49 6.79 -6.44 -2.17
N ALA A 50 6.63 -7.77 -2.16
CA ALA A 50 7.25 -8.64 -3.16
C ALA A 50 6.92 -8.12 -4.57
N ALA A 51 7.91 -8.10 -5.47
CA ALA A 51 7.68 -7.64 -6.82
C ALA A 51 6.62 -8.52 -7.48
N ALA A 52 5.82 -7.94 -8.38
CA ALA A 52 4.81 -8.70 -9.13
C ALA A 52 5.42 -9.92 -9.86
N ASP A 53 6.71 -9.85 -10.20
CA ASP A 53 7.50 -10.90 -10.85
C ASP A 53 7.96 -12.04 -9.96
N ASP A 54 7.85 -11.86 -8.64
CA ASP A 54 8.13 -12.88 -7.63
C ASP A 54 6.87 -13.63 -7.21
N LEU A 55 5.69 -13.24 -7.73
CA LEU A 55 4.43 -13.91 -7.43
C LEU A 55 4.33 -15.27 -8.16
N PRO A 56 3.86 -16.34 -7.48
CA PRO A 56 3.60 -17.62 -8.10
C PRO A 56 2.46 -17.53 -9.13
N ALA A 57 2.47 -18.42 -10.11
CA ALA A 57 1.59 -18.36 -11.28
C ALA A 57 0.08 -18.33 -10.95
N HIS A 58 -0.33 -19.03 -9.89
CA HIS A 58 -1.73 -19.04 -9.45
C HIS A 58 -2.16 -17.67 -8.89
N LEU A 59 -1.33 -17.03 -8.05
CA LEU A 59 -1.63 -15.69 -7.54
C LEU A 59 -1.66 -14.64 -8.65
N ARG A 60 -0.76 -14.72 -9.64
CA ARG A 60 -0.79 -13.83 -10.81
C ARG A 60 -2.11 -13.95 -11.57
N ARG A 61 -2.62 -15.17 -11.75
CA ARG A 61 -3.92 -15.42 -12.40
C ARG A 61 -5.08 -14.82 -11.61
N ASP A 62 -5.07 -14.96 -10.29
CA ASP A 62 -6.16 -14.51 -9.43
C ASP A 62 -6.31 -12.98 -9.40
N ILE A 63 -5.20 -12.26 -9.58
CA ILE A 63 -5.19 -10.79 -9.64
C ILE A 63 -5.16 -10.24 -11.09
N GLY A 64 -5.29 -11.10 -12.09
CA GLY A 64 -5.34 -10.71 -13.50
C GLY A 64 -4.00 -10.25 -14.11
N LEU A 65 -2.86 -10.55 -13.47
CA LEU A 65 -1.56 -10.30 -14.05
C LEU A 65 -1.27 -11.27 -15.21
N PRO A 66 -0.62 -10.80 -16.29
CA PRO A 66 -0.19 -11.68 -17.36
C PRO A 66 0.82 -12.73 -16.86
N PRO A 67 0.91 -13.90 -17.50
CA PRO A 67 1.91 -14.89 -17.15
C PRO A 67 3.31 -14.31 -17.37
N LYS A 68 4.28 -14.66 -16.51
CA LYS A 68 5.66 -14.11 -16.56
C LYS A 68 6.30 -14.24 -17.96
N ALA A 69 6.01 -15.33 -18.68
CA ALA A 69 6.50 -15.55 -20.04
C ALA A 69 5.95 -14.55 -21.09
N ALA A 70 4.81 -13.90 -20.85
CA ALA A 70 4.24 -12.94 -21.79
C ALA A 70 5.04 -11.63 -21.84
N HIS A 71 5.63 -11.19 -20.72
CA HIS A 71 6.51 -10.02 -20.71
C HIS A 71 7.83 -10.27 -21.43
N ALA A 72 8.43 -11.46 -21.27
CA ALA A 72 9.63 -11.85 -22.01
C ALA A 72 9.43 -11.79 -23.53
N ARG A 73 8.22 -12.11 -24.02
CA ARG A 73 7.89 -11.98 -25.44
C ARG A 73 7.78 -10.53 -25.91
N LEU A 74 7.24 -9.64 -25.07
CA LEU A 74 7.13 -8.20 -25.39
C LEU A 74 8.50 -7.52 -25.42
N GLU A 75 9.40 -7.88 -24.50
CA GLU A 75 10.78 -7.38 -24.48
C GLU A 75 11.61 -7.87 -25.68
N ALA A 76 11.30 -9.05 -26.21
CA ALA A 76 11.95 -9.62 -27.38
C ALA A 76 11.47 -9.02 -28.72
N LEU A 77 10.51 -8.08 -28.70
CA LEU A 77 10.07 -7.41 -29.92
C LEU A 77 11.09 -6.34 -30.32
N PRO A 78 11.47 -6.24 -31.61
CA PRO A 78 12.29 -5.14 -32.09
C PRO A 78 11.56 -3.82 -31.82
N PRO A 79 12.28 -2.74 -31.43
CA PRO A 79 11.67 -1.45 -31.16
C PRO A 79 10.87 -0.99 -32.39
N LEU A 80 9.64 -0.54 -32.16
CA LEU A 80 8.80 -0.03 -33.24
C LEU A 80 9.52 1.17 -33.88
N PRO A 81 9.66 1.21 -35.22
CA PRO A 81 10.25 2.37 -35.87
C PRO A 81 9.37 3.60 -35.59
N PRO A 82 9.98 4.78 -35.31
CA PRO A 82 9.23 6.01 -35.13
C PRO A 82 8.43 6.29 -36.40
N ARG A 83 7.12 6.47 -36.24
CA ARG A 83 6.25 6.95 -37.33
C ARG A 83 6.54 8.45 -37.51
N PHE A 84 7.15 8.80 -38.63
CA PHE A 84 7.26 10.18 -39.12
C PHE A 84 6.13 10.45 -40.12
#